data_AF-A0A4S0JQA6-F1
#
_entry.id   AF-A0A4S0JQA6-F1
#
_cell.length_a   1.000
_cell.length_b   1.000
_cell.length_c   1.000
_cell.angle_alpha   90.00
_cell.angle_beta   90.00
_cell.angle_gamma   90.00
#
_symmetry.space_group_name_H-M   'P 1'
#
loop_
_entity.id
_entity.type
_entity.pdbx_description
1 polymer ?
#
loop_
_entity_poly.entity_id
_entity_poly.type
_entity_poly.pdbx_seq_one_letter_code
_entity_poly.pdbx_strand_id
1 'polypeptide(L)' 'MTANIAPIIPAEFPELQALAWNRDVARPIPAKEAFALYERNWRFVDQKRLTAREKLLIMKLADEFGHGILLTTA' A
#
# COMPACT_ATOMS: atom_id res chain seq x y z
N MET A 1 -12.97 3.33 14.52
CA MET A 1 -13.92 2.50 13.76
C MET A 1 -13.16 2.01 12.55
N THR A 2 -12.75 0.74 12.50
CA THR A 2 -11.96 0.18 11.39
C THR A 2 -12.70 0.38 10.08
N ALA A 3 -12.19 1.22 9.17
CA ALA A 3 -12.72 1.26 7.82
C ALA A 3 -12.57 -0.12 7.21
N ASN A 4 -13.70 -0.65 6.76
CA ASN A 4 -13.78 -1.91 6.04
C ASN A 4 -13.33 -1.67 4.60
N ILE A 5 -12.04 -1.34 4.42
CA ILE A 5 -11.44 -1.25 3.10
C ILE A 5 -11.34 -2.68 2.58
N ALA A 6 -11.99 -2.92 1.43
CA ALA A 6 -11.98 -4.22 0.77
C ALA A 6 -10.54 -4.73 0.56
N PRO A 7 -10.33 -6.05 0.60
CA PRO A 7 -9.02 -6.62 0.34
C PRO A 7 -8.50 -6.21 -1.05
N ILE A 8 -7.22 -5.90 -1.11
CA ILE A 8 -6.54 -5.32 -2.27
C ILE A 8 -5.75 -6.44 -2.93
N ILE A 9 -5.86 -6.58 -4.25
CA ILE A 9 -5.08 -7.54 -5.03
C ILE A 9 -3.81 -6.83 -5.50
N PRO A 10 -2.61 -7.23 -5.04
CA PRO A 10 -1.36 -6.59 -5.46
C PRO A 10 -1.17 -6.53 -6.97
N ALA A 11 -1.61 -7.56 -7.71
CA ALA A 11 -1.50 -7.61 -9.16
C ALA A 11 -2.27 -6.51 -9.92
N GLU A 12 -3.26 -5.85 -9.30
CA GLU A 12 -3.95 -4.71 -9.93
C GLU A 12 -3.11 -3.42 -9.91
N PHE A 13 -2.02 -3.40 -9.14
CA PHE A 13 -1.25 -2.21 -8.82
C PHE A 13 0.23 -2.45 -9.12
N PRO A 14 0.81 -1.78 -10.13
CA PRO A 14 2.16 -2.09 -10.58
C PRO A 14 3.22 -1.93 -9.49
N GLU A 15 3.10 -0.90 -8.64
CA GLU A 15 4.04 -0.71 -7.54
C GLU A 15 3.77 -1.71 -6.42
N LEU A 16 2.51 -1.92 -6.03
CA LEU A 16 2.19 -2.95 -5.02
C LEU A 16 2.66 -4.34 -5.43
N GLN A 17 2.50 -4.70 -6.71
CA GLN A 17 2.98 -5.94 -7.30
C GLN A 17 4.50 -6.05 -7.18
N ALA A 18 5.23 -4.98 -7.52
CA ALA A 18 6.68 -4.93 -7.39
C ALA A 18 7.13 -5.04 -5.92
N LEU A 19 6.42 -4.41 -4.99
CA LEU A 19 6.68 -4.52 -3.55
C LEU A 19 6.35 -5.91 -3.00
N ALA A 20 5.34 -6.56 -3.57
CA ALA A 20 4.86 -7.88 -3.24
C ALA A 20 5.61 -9.01 -3.98
N TRP A 21 6.81 -8.75 -4.52
CA TRP A 21 7.58 -9.73 -5.30
C TRP A 21 7.85 -11.06 -4.56
N ASN A 22 7.92 -11.04 -3.22
CA ASN A 22 8.17 -12.23 -2.39
C ASN A 22 6.87 -12.94 -1.94
N ARG A 23 5.70 -12.56 -2.46
CA ARG A 23 4.40 -13.12 -2.08
C ARG A 23 3.52 -13.33 -3.32
N ASP A 24 2.42 -14.03 -3.13
CA ASP A 24 1.44 -14.22 -4.20
C ASP A 24 0.70 -12.90 -4.46
N VAL A 25 0.96 -12.31 -5.63
CA VAL A 25 0.37 -11.03 -6.06
C VAL A 25 -1.08 -11.17 -6.54
N ALA A 26 -1.53 -12.39 -6.87
CA ALA A 26 -2.91 -12.66 -7.24
C ALA A 26 -3.82 -12.86 -6.02
N ARG A 27 -3.23 -13.10 -4.84
CA ARG A 27 -3.98 -13.27 -3.60
C ARG A 27 -4.42 -11.91 -3.05
N PRO A 28 -5.72 -11.70 -2.77
CA PRO A 28 -6.19 -10.51 -2.08
C PRO A 28 -5.58 -10.43 -0.68
N ILE A 29 -4.96 -9.30 -0.36
CA ILE A 29 -4.41 -9.00 0.96
C ILE A 29 -5.25 -7.93 1.67
N PRO A 30 -5.36 -7.96 3.00
CA PRO A 30 -6.07 -6.93 3.73
C PRO A 30 -5.41 -5.56 3.53
N ALA A 31 -6.23 -4.51 3.51
CA ALA A 31 -5.80 -3.13 3.24
C ALA A 31 -4.66 -2.66 4.17
N LYS A 32 -4.72 -3.05 5.45
CA LYS A 32 -3.65 -2.78 6.43
C LYS A 32 -2.30 -3.36 6.00
N GLU A 33 -2.30 -4.56 5.43
CA GLU A 33 -1.09 -5.24 5.01
C GLU A 33 -0.53 -4.63 3.72
N ALA A 34 -1.41 -4.24 2.79
CA ALA A 34 -1.01 -3.46 1.62
C ALA A 34 -0.39 -2.11 2.03
N PHE A 35 -0.94 -1.43 3.03
CA PHE A 35 -0.36 -0.20 3.56
C PHE A 35 1.00 -0.43 4.21
N ALA A 36 1.14 -1.47 5.05
CA ALA A 36 2.42 -1.82 5.66
C ALA A 36 3.50 -2.17 4.62
N LEU A 37 3.11 -2.75 3.48
CA LEU A 37 3.99 -2.95 2.34
C LEU A 37 4.46 -1.64 1.73
N TYR A 38 3.54 -0.72 1.44
CA TYR A 38 3.88 0.60 0.91
C TYR A 38 4.77 1.38 1.89
N GLU A 39 4.47 1.37 3.19
CA GLU A 39 5.22 2.10 4.20
C GLU A 39 6.67 1.58 4.32
N ARG A 40 6.86 0.26 4.52
CA ARG A 40 8.20 -0.34 4.64
C ARG A 40 9.04 -0.19 3.38
N ASN A 41 8.40 -0.22 2.22
CA ASN A 41 9.09 -0.20 0.93
C ASN A 41 8.91 1.12 0.19
N TRP A 42 8.48 2.18 0.87
CA TRP A 42 8.20 3.49 0.26
C TRP A 42 9.38 4.02 -0.55
N ARG A 43 10.60 3.80 -0.06
CA ARG A 43 11.85 4.16 -0.76
C ARG A 43 12.02 3.50 -2.13
N PHE A 44 11.33 2.41 -2.41
CA PHE A 44 11.38 1.68 -3.68
C PHE A 44 10.19 1.99 -4.58
N VAL A 45 9.20 2.73 -4.09
CA VAL A 45 8.03 3.12 -4.87
C VAL A 45 8.45 4.17 -5.89
N ASP A 46 8.33 3.83 -7.17
CA ASP A 46 8.57 4.73 -8.29
C ASP A 46 7.32 5.56 -8.56
N GLN A 47 7.41 6.86 -8.26
CA GLN A 47 6.32 7.80 -8.49
C GLN A 47 5.91 7.95 -9.96
N LYS A 48 6.78 7.54 -10.91
CA LYS A 48 6.48 7.54 -12.34
C LYS A 48 5.56 6.39 -12.74
N ARG A 49 5.58 5.28 -12.00
CA ARG A 49 4.76 4.09 -12.25
C ARG A 49 3.46 4.09 -11.45
N LEU A 50 3.36 4.93 -10.42
CA LEU A 50 2.13 5.15 -9.66
C LEU A 50 1.01 5.70 -10.56
N THR A 51 0.03 4.84 -10.82
CA THR A 51 -1.20 5.23 -11.53
C THR A 51 -2.09 6.12 -10.65
N ALA A 52 -3.01 6.88 -11.26
CA ALA A 52 -3.94 7.72 -10.50
C ALA A 52 -4.80 6.91 -9.50
N ARG A 53 -5.23 5.70 -9.89
CA ARG A 53 -5.98 4.77 -9.03
C ARG A 53 -5.15 4.32 -7.82
N GLU A 54 -3.87 4.04 -8.03
CA GLU A 54 -2.94 3.62 -6.98
C GLU A 54 -2.65 4.75 -6.00
N LYS A 55 -2.46 5.98 -6.49
CA LYS A 55 -2.30 7.17 -5.64
C LYS A 55 -3.52 7.38 -4.74
N LEU A 56 -4.73 7.29 -5.28
CA LEU A 56 -5.96 7.38 -4.50
C LEU A 56 -6.07 6.27 -3.45
N LEU A 57 -5.65 5.06 -3.78
CA LEU A 57 -5.62 3.95 -2.83
C LEU A 57 -4.64 4.25 -1.69
N ILE A 58 -3.40 4.63 -2.00
CA ILE A 58 -2.38 4.97 -1.00
C ILE A 58 -2.86 6.11 -0.10
N MET A 59 -3.48 7.14 -0.67
CA MET A 59 -4.04 8.25 0.12
C MET A 59 -5.12 7.77 1.10
N LYS A 60 -6.06 6.93 0.65
CA LYS A 60 -7.08 6.33 1.53
C LYS A 60 -6.47 5.45 2.62
N LEU A 61 -5.46 4.67 2.26
CA LEU A 61 -4.75 3.81 3.21
C LEU A 61 -3.96 4.65 4.23
N ALA A 62 -3.33 5.75 3.81
CA ALA A 62 -2.60 6.65 4.69
C ALA A 62 -3.54 7.41 5.63
N ASP A 63 -4.71 7.83 5.15
CA ASP A 63 -5.75 8.46 5.97
C ASP A 63 -6.25 7.49 7.07
N GLU A 64 -6.47 6.23 6.70
CA GLU A 64 -7.00 5.21 7.62
C GLU A 64 -5.96 4.58 8.55
N PHE A 65 -4.77 4.25 8.04
CA PHE A 65 -3.74 3.49 8.78
C PHE A 65 -2.54 4.35 9.17
N GLY A 66 -2.31 5.46 8.48
CA GLY A 66 -1.17 6.35 8.71
C GLY A 66 -1.34 7.27 9.91
N HIS A 67 -2.22 6.94 10.87
CA HIS A 67 -2.57 7.62 12.14
C HIS A 67 -1.36 8.19 12.93
N GLY A 68 -0.67 9.19 12.38
CA GLY A 68 0.35 10.03 13.03
C GLY A 68 1.71 9.40 13.30
N ILE A 69 1.98 8.15 12.90
CA ILE A 69 3.25 7.48 13.20
C ILE A 69 4.01 7.18 11.89
N LEU A 70 4.36 8.25 11.17
CA LEU A 70 5.61 8.24 10.41
C LEU A 70 6.73 8.19 11.46
N LEU A 71 7.19 6.99 11.87
CA LEU A 71 8.45 6.87 12.62
C LEU A 71 9.61 7.15 11.66
N THR A 72 9.73 8.40 11.24
CA THR A 72 11.03 8.99 11.01
C THR A 72 11.39 9.70 12.32
N THR A 73 12.54 9.34 12.88
CA THR A 73 13.24 9.98 14.01
C THR A 73 13.06 9.32 15.40
N ALA A 74 14.05 8.52 15.80
CA ALA A 74 15.01 8.86 16.84
C ALA A 74 16.34 8.16 16.53
#